data_AF-A0A2B4R236-F1
#
_entry.id   AF-A0A2B4R236-F1
#
_cell.length_a   1.000
_cell.length_b   1.000
_cell.length_c   1.000
_cell.angle_alpha   90.00
_cell.angle_beta   90.00
_cell.angle_gamma   90.00
#
_symmetry.space_group_name_H-M   'P 1'
#
loop_
_entity.id
_entity.type
_entity.pdbx_description
1 polymer ?
#
loop_
_entity_poly.entity_id
_entity_poly.type
_entity_poly.pdbx_seq_one_letter_code
_entity_poly.pdbx_strand_id
1 'polypeptide(L)'
;MINQTAYLEFRDLRDQNQDLKNTLESKTEKIEVLQREVKDLKSQNDKLKNSLVSKNKEMNALRDKINTLENEKKTLEVEVERLENEFQVSKEENKKREEQITKLTLSYDKVSKKIERMTKDREESKVENKTLKREISDLRDENSGLKKKVDDLQENIQRLEYSERIGSLPLTMGSPTPVEKAAIILGEMRTRVLAMMYQKVHPDKYEDDCSYTLKNIEEDIEDIEDEGARQEAKYKWEELKKKLNWNKSLHPRILKAIGKERNIVAHPRSLTKGLLLQSVEDMEEAGKLRGWMSFSRVNEIINVWELLGQME
;
A
#
# COMPACT_ATOMS: atom_id res chain seq x y z
N MET A 1 -139.46 -84.19 42.78
CA MET A 1 -138.55 -83.15 43.34
C MET A 1 -137.12 -83.25 42.81
N ILE A 2 -136.56 -84.44 42.55
CA ILE A 2 -135.15 -84.62 42.11
C ILE A 2 -134.81 -83.90 40.79
N ASN A 3 -135.77 -83.73 39.87
CA ASN A 3 -135.53 -83.17 38.53
C ASN A 3 -135.37 -81.62 38.49
N GLN A 4 -135.83 -80.91 39.54
CA GLN A 4 -135.80 -79.44 39.58
C GLN A 4 -134.51 -78.90 40.19
N THR A 5 -133.94 -79.60 41.16
CA THR A 5 -132.63 -79.26 41.76
C THR A 5 -131.49 -79.42 40.75
N ALA A 6 -131.46 -80.53 40.00
CA ALA A 6 -130.46 -80.76 38.96
C ALA A 6 -130.54 -79.70 37.82
N TYR A 7 -131.73 -79.20 37.51
CA TYR A 7 -131.91 -78.13 36.52
C TYR A 7 -131.35 -76.78 37.00
N LEU A 8 -131.54 -76.45 38.28
CA LEU A 8 -130.97 -75.24 38.90
C LEU A 8 -129.44 -75.33 38.98
N GLU A 9 -128.88 -76.47 39.38
CA GLU A 9 -127.43 -76.70 39.39
C GLU A 9 -126.81 -76.62 37.99
N PHE A 10 -127.47 -77.18 36.97
CA PHE A 10 -127.00 -77.08 35.59
C PHE A 10 -127.04 -75.64 35.05
N ARG A 11 -128.04 -74.86 35.46
CA ARG A 11 -128.13 -73.43 35.13
C ARG A 11 -127.01 -72.64 35.80
N ASP A 12 -126.77 -72.84 37.08
CA ASP A 12 -125.69 -72.17 37.81
C ASP A 12 -124.31 -72.52 37.23
N LEU A 13 -124.08 -73.80 36.89
CA LEU A 13 -122.85 -74.23 36.22
C LEU A 13 -122.70 -73.61 34.82
N ARG A 14 -123.80 -73.39 34.09
CA ARG A 14 -123.78 -72.70 32.79
C ARG A 14 -123.41 -71.23 32.97
N ASP A 15 -124.01 -70.55 33.94
CA ASP A 15 -123.77 -69.13 34.21
C ASP A 15 -122.31 -68.93 34.68
N GLN A 16 -121.80 -69.81 35.57
CA GLN A 16 -120.39 -69.83 35.97
C GLN A 16 -119.44 -70.07 34.79
N ASN A 17 -119.76 -71.00 33.88
CA ASN A 17 -118.94 -71.23 32.68
C ASN A 17 -118.93 -70.01 31.76
N GLN A 18 -120.07 -69.32 31.64
CA GLN A 18 -120.16 -68.10 30.84
C GLN A 18 -119.33 -66.96 31.45
N ASP A 19 -119.36 -66.78 32.78
CA ASP A 19 -118.56 -65.79 33.48
C ASP A 19 -117.05 -66.10 33.40
N LEU A 20 -116.67 -67.38 33.53
CA LEU A 20 -115.29 -67.83 33.34
C LEU A 20 -114.82 -67.57 31.91
N LYS A 21 -115.67 -67.82 30.91
CA LYS A 21 -115.37 -67.56 29.49
C LYS A 21 -115.15 -66.07 29.24
N ASN A 22 -116.05 -65.21 29.73
CA ASN A 22 -115.93 -63.76 29.61
C ASN A 22 -114.65 -63.24 30.31
N THR A 23 -114.33 -63.79 31.48
CA THR A 23 -113.12 -63.46 32.23
C THR A 23 -111.85 -63.89 31.48
N LEU A 24 -111.86 -65.07 30.87
CA LEU A 24 -110.75 -65.58 30.08
C LEU A 24 -110.52 -64.71 28.83
N GLU A 25 -111.59 -64.31 28.16
CA GLU A 25 -111.55 -63.44 26.97
C GLU A 25 -110.97 -62.06 27.33
N SER A 26 -111.47 -61.42 28.39
CA SER A 26 -110.92 -60.14 28.88
C SER A 26 -109.44 -60.24 29.31
N LYS A 27 -109.05 -61.33 29.98
CA LYS A 27 -107.63 -61.56 30.32
C LYS A 27 -106.77 -61.79 29.08
N THR A 28 -107.30 -62.45 28.05
CA THR A 28 -106.62 -62.67 26.77
C THR A 28 -106.35 -61.35 26.06
N GLU A 29 -107.35 -60.49 25.94
CA GLU A 29 -107.20 -59.13 25.38
C GLU A 29 -106.14 -58.32 26.15
N LYS A 30 -106.16 -58.40 27.49
CA LYS A 30 -105.18 -57.70 28.34
C LYS A 30 -103.76 -58.23 28.12
N ILE A 31 -103.59 -59.54 27.93
CA ILE A 31 -102.29 -60.13 27.59
C ILE A 31 -101.80 -59.62 26.23
N GLU A 32 -102.66 -59.53 25.22
CA GLU A 32 -102.30 -59.00 23.90
C GLU A 32 -101.87 -57.52 23.93
N VAL A 33 -102.55 -56.70 24.74
CA VAL A 33 -102.16 -55.29 24.97
C VAL A 33 -100.78 -55.22 25.62
N LEU A 34 -100.56 -55.97 26.70
CA LEU A 34 -99.28 -56.00 27.41
C LEU A 34 -98.13 -56.51 26.52
N GLN A 35 -98.38 -57.51 25.67
CA GLN A 35 -97.38 -58.00 24.71
C GLN A 35 -96.98 -56.91 23.70
N ARG A 36 -97.94 -56.11 23.21
CA ARG A 36 -97.66 -54.98 22.33
C ARG A 36 -96.84 -53.91 23.03
N GLU A 37 -97.18 -53.56 24.28
CA GLU A 37 -96.45 -52.57 25.07
C GLU A 37 -95.01 -53.03 25.36
N VAL A 38 -94.81 -54.30 25.73
CA VAL A 38 -93.47 -54.88 25.92
C VAL A 38 -92.65 -54.83 24.63
N LYS A 39 -93.27 -55.08 23.48
CA LYS A 39 -92.60 -54.99 22.17
C LYS A 39 -92.19 -53.56 21.84
N ASP A 40 -93.06 -52.58 22.10
CA ASP A 40 -92.74 -51.17 21.88
C ASP A 40 -91.63 -50.68 22.81
N LEU A 41 -91.72 -50.99 24.10
CA LEU A 41 -90.68 -50.67 25.09
C LEU A 41 -89.33 -51.28 24.72
N LYS A 42 -89.30 -52.52 24.22
CA LYS A 42 -88.06 -53.13 23.69
C LYS A 42 -87.49 -52.33 22.53
N SER A 43 -88.32 -51.95 21.56
CA SER A 43 -87.87 -51.13 20.42
C SER A 43 -87.35 -49.76 20.84
N GLN A 44 -88.02 -49.10 21.78
CA GLN A 44 -87.56 -47.82 22.34
C GLN A 44 -86.21 -47.99 23.06
N ASN A 45 -86.05 -49.05 23.84
CA ASN A 45 -84.80 -49.33 24.56
C ASN A 45 -83.64 -49.59 23.60
N ASP A 46 -83.87 -50.33 22.51
CA ASP A 46 -82.86 -50.56 21.47
C ASP A 46 -82.44 -49.25 20.78
N LYS A 47 -83.41 -48.36 20.47
CA LYS A 47 -83.12 -47.03 19.91
C LYS A 47 -82.27 -46.19 20.87
N LEU A 48 -82.63 -46.16 22.16
CA LEU A 48 -81.88 -45.44 23.17
C LEU A 48 -80.46 -45.98 23.33
N LYS A 49 -80.30 -47.31 23.34
CA LYS A 49 -79.00 -47.98 23.41
C LYS A 49 -78.10 -47.60 22.24
N ASN A 50 -78.65 -47.62 21.02
CA ASN A 50 -77.91 -47.22 19.82
C ASN A 50 -77.51 -45.73 19.86
N SER A 51 -78.42 -44.86 20.29
CA SER A 51 -78.15 -43.43 20.47
C SER A 51 -77.04 -43.19 21.51
N LEU A 52 -77.06 -43.91 22.63
CA LEU A 52 -76.03 -43.83 23.66
C LEU A 52 -74.66 -44.25 23.14
N VAL A 53 -74.59 -45.34 22.37
CA VAL A 53 -73.34 -45.80 21.73
C VAL A 53 -72.81 -44.74 20.77
N SER A 54 -73.68 -44.14 19.94
CA SER A 54 -73.29 -43.07 19.01
C SER A 54 -72.73 -41.86 19.75
N LYS A 55 -73.42 -41.41 20.81
CA LYS A 55 -72.99 -40.26 21.61
C LYS A 55 -71.68 -40.53 22.36
N ASN A 56 -71.45 -41.75 22.84
CA ASN A 56 -70.16 -42.12 23.43
C ASN A 56 -69.00 -42.06 22.44
N LYS A 57 -69.22 -42.49 21.18
CA LYS A 57 -68.19 -42.35 20.13
C LYS A 57 -67.87 -40.89 19.86
N GLU A 58 -68.90 -40.05 19.75
CA GLU A 58 -68.75 -38.62 19.51
C GLU A 58 -68.01 -37.93 20.68
N MET A 59 -68.32 -38.30 21.92
CA MET A 59 -67.63 -37.80 23.12
C MET A 59 -66.15 -38.19 23.15
N ASN A 60 -65.81 -39.44 22.76
CA ASN A 60 -64.42 -39.86 22.70
C ASN A 60 -63.64 -39.11 21.61
N ALA A 61 -64.22 -38.93 20.42
CA ALA A 61 -63.59 -38.15 19.36
C ALA A 61 -63.34 -36.68 19.76
N LEU A 62 -64.26 -36.08 20.51
CA LEU A 62 -64.08 -34.74 21.07
C LEU A 62 -62.97 -34.68 22.12
N ARG A 63 -62.84 -35.69 22.98
CA ARG A 63 -61.72 -35.78 23.93
C ARG A 63 -60.37 -35.87 23.23
N ASP A 64 -60.26 -36.69 22.19
CA ASP A 64 -59.03 -36.82 21.42
C ASP A 64 -58.65 -35.50 20.74
N LYS A 65 -59.65 -34.77 20.22
CA LYS A 65 -59.44 -33.44 19.64
C LYS A 65 -58.97 -32.42 20.67
N ILE A 66 -59.55 -32.43 21.87
CA ILE A 66 -59.13 -31.56 22.98
C ILE A 66 -57.67 -31.84 23.35
N ASN A 67 -57.30 -33.12 23.53
CA ASN A 67 -55.93 -33.49 23.86
C ASN A 67 -54.93 -33.04 22.77
N THR A 68 -55.32 -33.15 21.50
CA THR A 68 -54.49 -32.69 20.38
C THR A 68 -54.27 -31.17 20.44
N LEU A 69 -55.34 -30.40 20.64
CA LEU A 69 -55.28 -28.94 20.75
C LEU A 69 -54.48 -28.47 21.98
N GLU A 70 -54.58 -29.18 23.11
CA GLU A 70 -53.77 -28.88 24.29
C GLU A 70 -52.28 -29.11 24.05
N ASN A 71 -51.91 -30.14 23.29
CA ASN A 71 -50.53 -30.39 22.92
C ASN A 71 -50.01 -29.32 21.96
N GLU A 72 -50.78 -28.97 20.92
CA GLU A 72 -50.45 -27.89 20.00
C GLU A 72 -50.26 -26.56 20.75
N LYS A 73 -51.14 -26.25 21.70
CA LYS A 73 -51.02 -25.07 22.54
C LYS A 73 -49.70 -25.04 23.31
N LYS A 74 -49.33 -26.14 23.97
CA LYS A 74 -48.05 -26.24 24.70
C LYS A 74 -46.84 -26.06 23.77
N THR A 75 -46.89 -26.63 22.57
CA THR A 75 -45.83 -26.45 21.58
C THR A 75 -45.70 -24.99 21.15
N LEU A 76 -46.82 -24.30 20.92
CA LEU A 76 -46.82 -22.87 20.58
C LEU A 76 -46.31 -22.00 21.74
N GLU A 77 -46.66 -22.32 22.99
CA GLU A 77 -46.15 -21.61 24.17
C GLU A 77 -44.62 -21.69 24.26
N VAL A 78 -44.04 -22.88 24.05
CA VAL A 78 -42.57 -23.07 24.02
C VAL A 78 -41.92 -22.28 22.87
N GLU A 79 -42.55 -22.28 21.70
CA GLU A 79 -42.01 -21.55 20.54
C GLU A 79 -42.04 -20.03 20.74
N VAL A 80 -43.08 -19.50 21.38
CA VAL A 80 -43.17 -18.09 21.75
C VAL A 80 -42.04 -17.73 22.72
N GLU A 81 -41.83 -18.53 23.77
CA GLU A 81 -40.75 -18.30 24.74
C GLU A 81 -39.37 -18.34 24.06
N ARG A 82 -39.15 -19.26 23.12
CA ARG A 82 -37.92 -19.34 22.32
C ARG A 82 -37.70 -18.05 21.51
N LEU A 83 -38.72 -17.58 20.80
CA LEU A 83 -38.64 -16.38 19.96
C LEU A 83 -38.45 -15.11 20.79
N GLU A 84 -39.06 -15.01 21.97
CA GLU A 84 -38.85 -13.90 22.90
C GLU A 84 -37.39 -13.83 23.39
N ASN A 85 -36.81 -14.99 23.71
CA ASN A 85 -35.40 -15.07 24.09
C ASN A 85 -34.47 -14.67 22.94
N GLU A 86 -34.71 -15.15 21.72
CA GLU A 86 -33.92 -14.78 20.53
C GLU A 86 -34.01 -13.28 20.24
N PHE A 87 -35.21 -12.71 20.36
CA PHE A 87 -35.42 -11.27 20.20
C PHE A 87 -34.62 -10.47 21.23
N GLN A 88 -34.61 -10.90 22.49
CA GLN A 88 -33.88 -10.21 23.54
C GLN A 88 -32.37 -10.29 23.35
N VAL A 89 -31.85 -11.44 22.91
CA VAL A 89 -30.43 -11.59 22.53
C VAL A 89 -30.07 -10.65 21.37
N SER A 90 -30.87 -10.66 20.31
CA SER A 90 -30.65 -9.79 19.14
C SER A 90 -30.68 -8.30 19.52
N LYS A 91 -31.56 -7.92 20.44
CA LYS A 91 -31.66 -6.54 20.94
C LYS A 91 -30.40 -6.10 21.68
N GLU A 92 -29.85 -6.96 22.53
CA GLU A 92 -28.62 -6.68 23.27
C GLU A 92 -27.39 -6.61 22.35
N GLU A 93 -27.31 -7.50 21.35
CA GLU A 93 -26.28 -7.40 20.31
C GLU A 93 -26.36 -6.08 19.54
N ASN A 94 -27.56 -5.64 19.20
CA ASN A 94 -27.75 -4.40 18.45
C ASN A 94 -27.27 -3.19 19.26
N LYS A 95 -27.59 -3.16 20.56
CA LYS A 95 -27.08 -2.13 21.48
C LYS A 95 -25.55 -2.10 21.54
N LYS A 96 -24.89 -3.26 21.61
CA LYS A 96 -23.42 -3.35 21.58
C LYS A 96 -22.85 -2.82 20.25
N ARG A 97 -23.50 -3.10 19.12
CA ARG A 97 -23.09 -2.57 17.80
C ARG A 97 -23.23 -1.04 17.76
N GLU A 98 -24.31 -0.48 18.28
CA GLU A 98 -24.53 0.98 18.35
C GLU A 98 -23.46 1.68 19.20
N GLU A 99 -23.07 1.10 20.34
CA GLU A 99 -21.97 1.60 21.17
C GLU A 99 -20.63 1.57 20.44
N GLN A 100 -20.35 0.52 19.67
CA GLN A 100 -19.13 0.42 18.86
C GLN A 100 -19.11 1.46 17.73
N ILE A 101 -20.22 1.64 17.02
CA ILE A 101 -20.36 2.67 15.99
C ILE A 101 -20.07 4.04 16.59
N THR A 102 -20.65 4.36 17.74
CA THR A 102 -20.41 5.64 18.43
C THR A 102 -18.93 5.86 18.75
N LYS A 103 -18.23 4.84 19.25
CA LYS A 103 -16.78 4.89 19.53
C LYS A 103 -15.96 5.10 18.26
N LEU A 104 -16.30 4.40 17.17
CA LEU A 104 -15.62 4.53 15.89
C LEU A 104 -15.82 5.93 15.28
N THR A 105 -17.04 6.47 15.32
CA THR A 105 -17.34 7.83 14.86
C THR A 105 -16.51 8.87 15.61
N LEU A 106 -16.43 8.79 16.94
CA LEU A 106 -15.59 9.70 17.73
C LEU A 106 -14.10 9.57 17.41
N SER A 107 -13.63 8.36 17.12
CA SER A 107 -12.24 8.12 16.71
C SER A 107 -11.96 8.72 15.33
N TYR A 108 -12.87 8.51 14.38
CA TYR A 108 -12.81 9.07 13.03
C TYR A 108 -12.74 10.60 13.07
N ASP A 109 -13.60 11.26 13.85
CA ASP A 109 -13.60 12.72 14.00
C ASP A 109 -12.27 13.25 14.55
N LYS A 110 -11.67 12.55 15.52
CA LYS A 110 -10.34 12.91 16.07
C LYS A 110 -9.25 12.81 15.01
N VAL A 111 -9.26 11.75 14.22
CA VAL A 111 -8.30 11.54 13.13
C VAL A 111 -8.50 12.58 12.03
N SER A 112 -9.74 12.85 11.63
CA SER A 112 -10.07 13.88 10.63
C SER A 112 -9.53 15.25 11.04
N LYS A 113 -9.80 15.69 12.27
CA LYS A 113 -9.25 16.95 12.81
C LYS A 113 -7.72 16.96 12.90
N LYS A 114 -7.07 15.81 13.09
CA LYS A 114 -5.60 15.72 13.06
C LYS A 114 -5.07 15.87 11.65
N ILE A 115 -5.71 15.24 10.66
CA ILE A 115 -5.35 15.36 9.24
C ILE A 115 -5.50 16.80 8.76
N GLU A 116 -6.59 17.48 9.13
CA GLU A 116 -6.81 18.89 8.79
C GLU A 116 -5.68 19.78 9.32
N ARG A 117 -5.30 19.62 10.60
CA ARG A 117 -4.17 20.35 11.20
C ARG A 117 -2.85 20.06 10.49
N MET A 118 -2.51 18.79 10.28
CA MET A 118 -1.28 18.41 9.57
C MET A 118 -1.24 18.95 8.14
N THR A 119 -2.39 19.04 7.47
CA THR A 119 -2.49 19.60 6.12
C THR A 119 -2.21 21.10 6.14
N LYS A 120 -2.73 21.82 7.13
CA LYS A 120 -2.45 23.24 7.33
C LYS A 120 -0.97 23.48 7.64
N ASP A 121 -0.40 22.76 8.60
CA ASP A 121 1.02 22.87 8.96
C ASP A 121 1.93 22.60 7.75
N ARG A 122 1.59 21.60 6.93
CA ARG A 122 2.34 21.28 5.70
C ARG A 122 2.32 22.42 4.69
N GLU A 123 1.18 23.09 4.49
CA GLU A 123 1.10 24.21 3.55
C GLU A 123 1.85 25.44 4.08
N GLU A 124 1.78 25.71 5.39
CA GLU A 124 2.57 26.75 6.06
C GLU A 124 4.08 26.52 5.86
N SER A 125 4.59 25.32 6.17
CA SER A 125 6.00 24.98 5.95
C SER A 125 6.42 25.03 4.48
N LYS A 126 5.50 24.78 3.54
CA LYS A 126 5.77 24.88 2.10
C LYS A 126 5.89 26.34 1.66
N VAL A 127 5.07 27.23 2.22
CA VAL A 127 5.19 28.68 1.99
C VAL A 127 6.52 29.17 2.56
N GLU A 128 6.86 28.79 3.79
CA GLU A 128 8.14 29.15 4.41
C GLU A 128 9.34 28.68 3.58
N ASN A 129 9.33 27.42 3.11
CA ASN A 129 10.36 26.90 2.22
C ASN A 129 10.50 27.69 0.91
N LYS A 130 9.39 28.17 0.33
CA LYS A 130 9.44 29.03 -0.87
C LYS A 130 10.11 30.36 -0.55
N THR A 131 9.82 30.94 0.61
CA THR A 131 10.44 32.20 1.05
C THR A 131 11.94 32.03 1.27
N LEU A 132 12.35 31.01 2.04
CA LEU A 132 13.77 30.71 2.29
C LEU A 132 14.54 30.44 1.00
N LYS A 133 13.92 29.76 0.01
CA LYS A 133 14.54 29.54 -1.30
C LYS A 133 14.81 30.84 -2.06
N ARG A 134 13.91 31.83 -1.96
CA ARG A 134 14.13 33.15 -2.57
C ARG A 134 15.27 33.88 -1.87
N GLU A 135 15.24 33.91 -0.54
CA GLU A 135 16.30 34.55 0.26
C GLU A 135 17.68 33.94 -0.02
N ILE A 136 17.79 32.62 -0.16
CA ILE A 136 19.03 31.95 -0.58
C ILE A 136 19.47 32.38 -1.98
N SER A 137 18.53 32.59 -2.91
CA SER A 137 18.84 33.09 -4.26
C SER A 137 19.40 34.51 -4.18
N ASP A 138 18.70 35.39 -3.47
CA ASP A 138 19.08 36.80 -3.32
C ASP A 138 20.47 36.92 -2.68
N LEU A 139 20.74 36.15 -1.62
CA LEU A 139 22.06 36.11 -0.96
C LEU A 139 23.16 35.54 -1.86
N ARG A 140 22.85 34.57 -2.73
CA ARG A 140 23.82 34.05 -3.71
C ARG A 140 24.17 35.10 -4.74
N ASP A 141 23.17 35.84 -5.22
CA ASP A 141 23.37 36.91 -6.20
C ASP A 141 24.20 38.05 -5.57
N GLU A 142 23.88 38.45 -4.34
CA GLU A 142 24.67 39.45 -3.60
C GLU A 142 26.12 38.99 -3.39
N ASN A 143 26.34 37.75 -2.96
CA ASN A 143 27.67 37.20 -2.75
C ASN A 143 28.47 37.10 -4.06
N SER A 144 27.80 36.79 -5.19
CA SER A 144 28.42 36.80 -6.51
C SER A 144 28.88 38.20 -6.92
N GLY A 145 28.05 39.23 -6.65
CA GLY A 145 28.39 40.62 -6.91
C GLY A 145 29.51 41.15 -6.02
N LEU A 146 29.53 40.77 -4.74
CA LEU A 146 30.63 41.08 -3.83
C LEU A 146 31.92 40.40 -4.27
N LYS A 147 31.86 39.15 -4.73
CA LYS A 147 33.03 38.45 -5.27
C LYS A 147 33.61 39.15 -6.49
N LYS A 148 32.78 39.56 -7.45
CA LYS A 148 33.24 40.38 -8.61
C LYS A 148 33.96 41.64 -8.14
N LYS A 149 33.37 42.40 -7.19
CA LYS A 149 34.01 43.60 -6.63
C LYS A 149 35.35 43.30 -5.95
N VAL A 150 35.46 42.17 -5.24
CA VAL A 150 36.73 41.74 -4.62
C VAL A 150 37.76 41.41 -5.70
N ASP A 151 37.38 40.68 -6.75
CA ASP A 151 38.24 40.33 -7.87
C ASP A 151 38.73 41.62 -8.59
N ASP A 152 37.83 42.57 -8.88
CA ASP A 152 38.17 43.88 -9.47
C ASP A 152 39.14 44.68 -8.60
N LEU A 153 38.91 44.72 -7.28
CA LEU A 153 39.81 45.40 -6.34
C LEU A 153 41.17 44.72 -6.27
N GLN A 154 41.22 43.38 -6.28
CA GLN A 154 42.47 42.62 -6.32
C GLN A 154 43.25 42.90 -7.61
N GLU A 155 42.58 42.97 -8.76
CA GLU A 155 43.21 43.33 -10.03
C GLU A 155 43.76 44.77 -9.99
N ASN A 156 42.99 45.71 -9.45
CA ASN A 156 43.45 47.10 -9.29
C ASN A 156 44.66 47.20 -8.34
N ILE A 157 44.67 46.46 -7.22
CA ILE A 157 45.84 46.37 -6.33
C ILE A 157 47.02 45.79 -7.09
N GLN A 158 46.86 44.69 -7.83
CA GLN A 158 47.95 44.11 -8.62
C GLN A 158 48.48 45.09 -9.68
N ARG A 159 47.61 45.86 -10.35
CA ARG A 159 48.01 46.90 -11.31
C ARG A 159 48.80 48.01 -10.62
N LEU A 160 48.40 48.44 -9.42
CA LEU A 160 49.12 49.44 -8.63
C LEU A 160 50.47 48.90 -8.13
N GLU A 161 50.52 47.68 -7.60
CA GLU A 161 51.75 46.99 -7.21
C GLU A 161 52.69 46.79 -8.42
N TYR A 162 52.14 46.53 -9.60
CA TYR A 162 52.89 46.45 -10.85
C TYR A 162 53.41 47.82 -11.27
N SER A 163 52.65 48.90 -11.08
CA SER A 163 53.10 50.27 -11.34
C SER A 163 54.22 50.72 -10.39
N GLU A 164 54.19 50.30 -9.11
CA GLU A 164 55.30 50.47 -8.17
C GLU A 164 56.52 49.61 -8.55
N ARG A 165 56.29 48.40 -9.09
CA ARG A 165 57.36 47.49 -9.55
C ARG A 165 57.95 47.82 -10.92
N ILE A 166 57.33 48.66 -11.75
CA ILE A 166 57.96 49.17 -13.00
C ILE A 166 59.12 50.14 -12.69
N GLY A 167 59.27 50.60 -11.44
CA GLY A 167 60.52 51.20 -10.97
C GLY A 167 61.68 50.20 -10.85
N SER A 168 61.42 48.88 -10.91
CA SER A 168 62.44 47.83 -10.77
C SER A 168 61.95 46.44 -11.20
N LEU A 169 62.00 46.11 -12.50
CA LEU A 169 62.11 44.70 -12.89
C LEU A 169 62.89 44.48 -14.19
N PRO A 170 63.89 43.57 -14.19
CA PRO A 170 64.64 43.19 -15.37
C PRO A 170 63.91 42.11 -16.18
N LEU A 171 63.92 42.32 -17.50
CA LEU A 171 63.65 41.31 -18.52
C LEU A 171 64.73 40.22 -18.48
N THR A 172 64.41 39.00 -18.07
CA THR A 172 65.21 37.82 -18.44
C THR A 172 64.33 36.59 -18.68
N MET A 173 64.29 36.15 -19.95
CA MET A 173 63.95 34.79 -20.36
C MET A 173 65.07 33.84 -19.88
N GLY A 174 65.07 33.53 -18.59
CA GLY A 174 66.03 32.61 -17.96
C GLY A 174 65.53 31.17 -17.98
N SER A 175 66.47 30.22 -18.07
CA SER A 175 66.19 28.79 -17.90
C SER A 175 65.42 28.51 -16.61
N PRO A 176 64.48 27.54 -16.58
CA PRO A 176 63.67 27.27 -15.40
C PRO A 176 64.55 27.07 -14.15
N THR A 177 64.16 27.71 -13.06
CA THR A 177 64.81 27.56 -11.76
C THR A 177 64.81 26.09 -11.32
N PRO A 178 65.73 25.66 -10.43
CA PRO A 178 65.73 24.29 -9.91
C PRO A 178 64.39 23.84 -9.32
N VAL A 179 63.63 24.76 -8.72
CA VAL A 179 62.30 24.51 -8.14
C VAL A 179 61.25 24.31 -9.24
N GLU A 180 61.27 25.13 -10.29
CA GLU A 180 60.38 24.98 -11.45
C GLU A 180 60.65 23.67 -12.20
N LYS A 181 61.92 23.29 -12.37
CA LYS A 181 62.29 21.98 -12.92
C LYS A 181 61.74 20.83 -12.08
N ALA A 182 61.85 20.93 -10.76
CA ALA A 182 61.30 19.92 -9.85
C ALA A 182 59.77 19.83 -9.95
N ALA A 183 59.06 20.96 -10.03
CA ALA A 183 57.61 21.01 -10.21
C ALA A 183 57.17 20.35 -11.53
N ILE A 184 57.88 20.59 -12.63
CA ILE A 184 57.63 19.94 -13.92
C ILE A 184 57.81 18.41 -13.81
N ILE A 185 58.91 17.95 -13.22
CA ILE A 185 59.20 16.53 -13.05
C ILE A 185 58.17 15.83 -12.16
N LEU A 186 57.76 16.45 -11.05
CA LEU A 186 56.71 15.90 -10.17
C LEU A 186 55.36 15.85 -10.88
N GLY A 187 55.03 16.87 -11.68
CA GLY A 187 53.84 16.89 -12.52
C GLY A 187 53.79 15.79 -13.58
N GLU A 188 54.94 15.49 -14.20
CA GLU A 188 55.10 14.39 -15.13
C GLU A 188 54.93 13.04 -14.42
N MET A 189 55.56 12.86 -13.26
CA MET A 189 55.40 11.66 -12.43
C MET A 189 53.93 11.43 -12.05
N ARG A 190 53.18 12.48 -11.69
CA ARG A 190 51.74 12.39 -11.44
C ARG A 190 50.96 11.90 -12.66
N THR A 191 51.29 12.37 -13.86
CA THR A 191 50.65 11.94 -15.11
C THR A 191 50.90 10.44 -15.35
N ARG A 192 52.15 10.00 -15.17
CA ARG A 192 52.53 8.59 -15.31
C ARG A 192 51.84 7.68 -14.29
N VAL A 193 51.76 8.10 -13.02
CA VAL A 193 51.05 7.33 -11.99
C VAL A 193 49.60 7.11 -12.39
N LEU A 194 48.91 8.15 -12.89
CA LEU A 194 47.52 8.02 -13.33
C LEU A 194 47.38 7.13 -14.57
N ALA A 195 48.27 7.26 -15.55
CA ALA A 195 48.31 6.40 -16.73
C ALA A 195 48.55 4.92 -16.37
N MET A 196 49.51 4.65 -15.48
CA MET A 196 49.78 3.30 -14.98
C MET A 196 48.59 2.72 -14.21
N MET A 197 47.92 3.53 -13.39
CA MET A 197 46.72 3.11 -12.68
C MET A 197 45.59 2.79 -13.67
N TYR A 198 45.39 3.62 -14.69
CA TYR A 198 44.41 3.39 -15.74
C TYR A 198 44.70 2.08 -16.50
N GLN A 199 45.93 1.90 -16.98
CA GLN A 199 46.36 0.70 -17.70
C GLN A 199 46.15 -0.60 -16.89
N LYS A 200 46.32 -0.54 -15.56
CA LYS A 200 46.08 -1.70 -14.68
C LYS A 200 44.61 -2.07 -14.53
N VAL A 201 43.71 -1.11 -14.71
CA VAL A 201 42.25 -1.34 -14.63
C VAL A 201 41.68 -1.64 -16.02
N HIS A 202 42.15 -0.93 -17.06
CA HIS A 202 41.69 -1.03 -18.45
C HIS A 202 42.87 -1.23 -19.43
N PRO A 203 43.49 -2.42 -19.48
CA PRO A 203 44.61 -2.67 -20.39
C PRO A 203 44.22 -2.53 -21.87
N ASP A 204 42.99 -2.91 -22.23
CA ASP A 204 42.52 -2.96 -23.62
C ASP A 204 42.12 -1.58 -24.18
N LYS A 205 41.89 -0.59 -23.31
CA LYS A 205 41.54 0.80 -23.68
C LYS A 205 42.68 1.80 -23.45
N TYR A 206 43.88 1.31 -23.12
CA TYR A 206 45.02 2.18 -22.86
C TYR A 206 45.64 2.69 -24.15
N GLU A 207 45.84 4.00 -24.22
CA GLU A 207 46.49 4.74 -25.30
C GLU A 207 47.60 5.61 -24.69
N ASP A 208 48.80 5.54 -25.26
CA ASP A 208 49.99 6.19 -24.68
C ASP A 208 49.96 7.73 -24.78
N ASP A 209 49.18 8.26 -25.74
CA ASP A 209 49.04 9.69 -25.99
C ASP A 209 47.89 10.35 -25.17
N CYS A 210 47.20 9.58 -24.32
CA CYS A 210 46.06 10.06 -23.54
C CYS A 210 46.44 10.53 -22.13
N SER A 211 45.86 11.64 -21.69
CA SER A 211 45.99 12.12 -20.30
C SER A 211 44.85 11.56 -19.44
N TYR A 212 45.18 10.59 -18.58
CA TYR A 212 44.21 9.95 -17.70
C TYR A 212 44.04 10.70 -16.37
N THR A 213 42.80 10.75 -15.88
CA THR A 213 42.47 11.22 -14.54
C THR A 213 41.80 10.11 -13.72
N LEU A 214 41.75 10.29 -12.39
CA LEU A 214 41.01 9.36 -11.51
C LEU A 214 39.53 9.25 -11.92
N LYS A 215 38.96 10.36 -12.40
CA LYS A 215 37.59 10.41 -12.89
C LYS A 215 37.42 9.56 -14.14
N ASN A 216 38.37 9.61 -15.08
CA ASN A 216 38.33 8.75 -16.27
C ASN A 216 38.34 7.27 -15.89
N ILE A 217 39.15 6.86 -14.90
CA ILE A 217 39.16 5.46 -14.43
C ILE A 217 37.78 5.08 -13.86
N GLU A 218 37.16 5.94 -13.06
CA GLU A 218 35.87 5.64 -12.44
C GLU A 218 34.71 5.63 -13.45
N GLU A 219 34.67 6.62 -14.35
CA GLU A 219 33.65 6.72 -15.40
C GLU A 219 33.77 5.57 -16.42
N ASP A 220 34.98 5.25 -16.87
CA ASP A 220 35.19 4.19 -17.85
C ASP A 220 34.92 2.78 -17.28
N ILE A 221 34.91 2.60 -15.96
CA ILE A 221 34.39 1.39 -15.30
C ILE A 221 32.86 1.36 -15.37
N GLU A 222 32.21 2.49 -15.08
CA GLU A 222 30.74 2.59 -15.06
C GLU A 222 30.14 2.42 -16.46
N ASP A 223 30.82 2.93 -17.48
CA ASP A 223 30.39 2.90 -18.88
C ASP A 223 30.61 1.54 -19.59
N ILE A 224 31.14 0.52 -18.90
CA ILE A 224 31.26 -0.84 -19.47
C ILE A 224 29.86 -1.45 -19.56
N GLU A 225 29.38 -1.76 -20.76
CA GLU A 225 28.04 -2.35 -21.00
C GLU A 225 27.91 -3.78 -20.43
N ASP A 226 28.97 -4.59 -20.54
CA ASP A 226 28.99 -5.96 -20.03
C ASP A 226 29.18 -5.99 -18.51
N GLU A 227 28.18 -6.51 -17.79
CA GLU A 227 28.18 -6.52 -16.32
C GLU A 227 29.32 -7.40 -15.74
N GLY A 228 29.72 -8.47 -16.45
CA GLY A 228 30.84 -9.32 -16.06
C GLY A 228 32.17 -8.57 -16.08
N ALA A 229 32.50 -7.94 -17.22
CA ALA A 229 33.68 -7.12 -17.40
C ALA A 229 33.68 -5.88 -16.49
N ARG A 230 32.51 -5.28 -16.25
CA ARG A 230 32.34 -4.17 -15.29
C ARG A 230 32.72 -4.60 -13.88
N GLN A 231 32.24 -5.75 -13.42
CA GLN A 231 32.53 -6.26 -12.09
C GLN A 231 34.00 -6.66 -11.95
N GLU A 232 34.61 -7.20 -13.01
CA GLU A 232 36.05 -7.47 -13.05
C GLU A 232 36.89 -6.18 -12.96
N ALA A 233 36.53 -5.14 -13.70
CA ALA A 233 37.21 -3.84 -13.65
C ALA A 233 37.07 -3.17 -12.27
N LYS A 234 35.88 -3.23 -11.65
CA LYS A 234 35.66 -2.80 -10.25
C LYS A 234 36.55 -3.56 -9.28
N TYR A 235 36.65 -4.88 -9.44
CA TYR A 235 37.52 -5.71 -8.60
C TYR A 235 38.99 -5.32 -8.77
N LYS A 236 39.48 -5.17 -10.01
CA LYS A 236 40.86 -4.71 -10.30
C LYS A 236 41.13 -3.35 -9.68
N TRP A 237 40.17 -2.42 -9.75
CA TRP A 237 40.30 -1.07 -9.17
C TRP A 237 40.41 -1.09 -7.64
N GLU A 238 39.54 -1.83 -6.96
CA GLU A 238 39.58 -1.95 -5.49
C GLU A 238 40.79 -2.76 -5.01
N GLU A 239 41.18 -3.82 -5.72
CA GLU A 239 42.40 -4.58 -5.41
C GLU A 239 43.66 -3.72 -5.59
N LEU A 240 43.72 -2.91 -6.65
CA LEU A 240 44.81 -1.96 -6.88
C LEU A 240 44.89 -0.92 -5.76
N LYS A 241 43.75 -0.31 -5.39
CA LYS A 241 43.69 0.62 -4.24
C LYS A 241 44.20 -0.03 -2.96
N LYS A 242 43.81 -1.28 -2.70
CA LYS A 242 44.27 -2.03 -1.53
C LYS A 242 45.79 -2.27 -1.56
N LYS A 243 46.32 -2.74 -2.69
CA LYS A 243 47.77 -2.99 -2.87
C LYS A 243 48.61 -1.72 -2.70
N LEU A 244 48.08 -0.57 -3.13
CA LEU A 244 48.74 0.73 -3.03
C LEU A 244 48.51 1.46 -1.71
N ASN A 245 47.80 0.85 -0.74
CA ASN A 245 47.36 1.52 0.49
C ASN A 245 46.69 2.87 0.21
N TRP A 246 45.80 2.89 -0.79
CA TRP A 246 45.25 4.11 -1.34
C TRP A 246 44.34 4.84 -0.36
N ASN A 247 44.73 6.04 0.05
CA ASN A 247 43.90 6.90 0.87
C ASN A 247 42.91 7.69 0.00
N LYS A 248 41.61 7.38 0.15
CA LYS A 248 40.50 7.96 -0.62
C LYS A 248 40.42 9.48 -0.57
N SER A 249 40.89 10.13 0.51
CA SER A 249 40.84 11.60 0.67
C SER A 249 42.18 12.26 0.38
N LEU A 250 43.28 11.67 0.84
CA LEU A 250 44.60 12.29 0.82
C LEU A 250 45.28 12.21 -0.55
N HIS A 251 45.34 11.02 -1.16
CA HIS A 251 46.11 10.82 -2.40
C HIS A 251 45.53 11.60 -3.60
N PRO A 252 44.20 11.67 -3.83
CA PRO A 252 43.64 12.53 -4.87
C PRO A 252 43.98 14.02 -4.68
N ARG A 253 44.01 14.51 -3.43
CA ARG A 253 44.37 15.90 -3.12
C ARG A 253 45.83 16.19 -3.40
N ILE A 254 46.73 15.27 -3.06
CA ILE A 254 48.16 15.37 -3.36
C ILE A 254 48.38 15.40 -4.88
N LEU A 255 47.79 14.47 -5.63
CA LEU A 255 47.92 14.43 -7.08
C LEU A 255 47.32 15.68 -7.76
N LYS A 256 46.25 16.26 -7.19
CA LYS A 256 45.67 17.52 -7.67
C LYS A 256 46.60 18.71 -7.39
N ALA A 257 47.21 18.77 -6.20
CA ALA A 257 48.16 19.82 -5.83
C ALA A 257 49.41 19.80 -6.71
N ILE A 258 50.00 18.62 -6.93
CA ILE A 258 51.17 18.45 -7.81
C ILE A 258 50.85 18.89 -9.25
N GLY A 259 49.67 18.51 -9.78
CA GLY A 259 49.24 18.94 -11.11
C GLY A 259 49.03 20.45 -11.22
N LYS A 260 48.47 21.08 -10.18
CA LYS A 260 48.29 22.54 -10.12
C LYS A 260 49.64 23.27 -10.14
N GLU A 261 50.60 22.79 -9.36
CA GLU A 261 51.95 23.38 -9.30
C GLU A 261 52.67 23.30 -10.64
N ARG A 262 52.63 22.12 -11.29
CA ARG A 262 53.14 21.94 -12.66
C ARG A 262 52.52 22.94 -13.62
N ASN A 263 51.19 23.10 -13.59
CA ASN A 263 50.48 23.97 -14.51
C ASN A 263 50.80 25.46 -14.31
N ILE A 264 51.03 25.89 -13.06
CA ILE A 264 51.45 27.27 -12.75
C ILE A 264 52.83 27.57 -13.34
N VAL A 265 53.71 26.56 -13.34
CA VAL A 265 55.09 26.68 -13.83
C VAL A 265 55.18 26.49 -15.35
N ALA A 266 54.42 25.56 -15.91
CA ALA A 266 54.52 25.13 -17.31
C ALA A 266 53.64 25.94 -18.27
N HIS A 267 52.72 26.77 -17.77
CA HIS A 267 51.78 27.51 -18.61
C HIS A 267 51.82 29.02 -18.33
N PRO A 268 51.65 29.86 -19.38
CA PRO A 268 51.59 31.30 -19.23
C PRO A 268 50.37 31.73 -18.41
N ARG A 269 50.56 32.67 -17.48
CA ARG A 269 49.48 33.16 -16.58
C ARG A 269 48.40 33.98 -17.31
N SER A 270 48.73 34.55 -18.46
CA SER A 270 47.81 35.24 -19.35
C SER A 270 47.78 34.55 -20.72
N LEU A 271 46.70 33.84 -20.99
CA LEU A 271 46.45 33.25 -22.30
C LEU A 271 45.88 34.32 -23.23
N THR A 272 46.52 34.56 -24.36
CA THR A 272 46.02 35.49 -25.39
C THR A 272 45.74 34.72 -26.68
N LYS A 273 44.80 35.23 -27.49
CA LYS A 273 44.50 34.64 -28.80
C LYS A 273 45.75 34.57 -29.69
N GLY A 274 46.57 35.63 -29.70
CA GLY A 274 47.82 35.65 -30.46
C GLY A 274 48.79 34.53 -30.04
N LEU A 275 48.91 34.27 -28.73
CA LEU A 275 49.76 33.20 -28.21
C LEU A 275 49.22 31.80 -28.56
N LEU A 276 47.89 31.63 -28.54
CA LEU A 276 47.23 30.39 -28.94
C LEU A 276 47.43 30.08 -30.43
N LEU A 277 47.23 31.06 -31.30
CA LEU A 277 47.42 30.91 -32.75
C LEU A 277 48.88 30.58 -33.08
N GLN A 278 49.84 31.30 -32.47
CA GLN A 278 51.26 31.00 -32.65
C GLN A 278 51.61 29.58 -32.21
N SER A 279 51.05 29.12 -31.07
CA SER A 279 51.31 27.77 -30.58
C SER A 279 50.75 26.68 -31.52
N VAL A 280 49.63 26.95 -32.19
CA VAL A 280 49.04 26.03 -33.18
C VAL A 280 49.89 25.98 -34.44
N GLU A 281 50.41 27.12 -34.91
CA GLU A 281 51.35 27.17 -36.03
C GLU A 281 52.63 26.38 -35.73
N ASP A 282 53.23 26.58 -34.55
CA ASP A 282 54.43 25.84 -34.12
C ASP A 282 54.18 24.31 -34.05
N MET A 283 52.98 23.89 -33.61
CA MET A 283 52.60 22.47 -33.54
C MET A 283 52.28 21.84 -34.90
N GLU A 284 51.74 22.62 -35.84
CA GLU A 284 51.52 22.20 -37.24
C GLU A 284 52.86 22.01 -37.96
N GLU A 285 53.79 22.97 -37.80
CA GLU A 285 55.12 22.90 -38.38
C GLU A 285 55.91 21.70 -37.84
N ALA A 286 55.74 21.37 -36.55
CA ALA A 286 56.28 20.16 -35.93
C ALA A 286 55.58 18.86 -36.37
N GLY A 287 54.52 18.94 -37.18
CA GLY A 287 53.75 17.80 -37.69
C GLY A 287 53.01 17.01 -36.62
N LYS A 288 52.70 17.66 -35.48
CA LYS A 288 52.06 17.06 -34.29
C LYS A 288 50.54 17.19 -34.28
N LEU A 289 49.96 18.06 -35.09
CA LEU A 289 48.52 18.21 -35.24
C LEU A 289 47.96 17.18 -36.23
N ARG A 290 47.44 16.06 -35.70
CA ARG A 290 46.85 14.99 -36.50
C ARG A 290 45.58 14.46 -35.85
N GLY A 291 44.74 13.79 -36.64
CA GLY A 291 43.53 13.13 -36.16
C GLY A 291 42.59 14.09 -35.43
N TRP A 292 42.33 13.82 -34.15
CA TRP A 292 41.43 14.63 -33.30
C TRP A 292 41.96 16.03 -32.96
N MET A 293 43.28 16.25 -33.05
CA MET A 293 43.93 17.55 -32.86
C MET A 293 44.39 18.18 -34.19
N SER A 294 43.63 18.02 -35.28
CA SER A 294 43.99 18.67 -36.55
C SER A 294 43.94 20.20 -36.45
N PHE A 295 44.75 20.87 -37.27
CA PHE A 295 44.83 22.33 -37.32
C PHE A 295 43.47 23.03 -37.37
N SER A 296 42.54 22.54 -38.21
CA SER A 296 41.18 23.09 -38.33
C SER A 296 40.41 22.98 -37.01
N ARG A 297 40.44 21.81 -36.37
CA ARG A 297 39.68 21.55 -35.14
C ARG A 297 40.21 22.35 -33.96
N VAL A 298 41.53 22.47 -33.84
CA VAL A 298 42.14 23.25 -32.75
C VAL A 298 41.82 24.75 -32.91
N ASN A 299 41.84 25.27 -34.14
CA ASN A 299 41.42 26.65 -34.41
C ASN A 299 39.93 26.91 -34.14
N GLU A 300 39.05 25.95 -34.44
CA GLU A 300 37.63 26.03 -34.06
C GLU A 300 37.46 26.16 -32.54
N ILE A 301 38.23 25.39 -31.75
CA ILE A 301 38.20 25.48 -30.29
C ILE A 301 38.77 26.81 -29.77
N ILE A 302 39.81 27.37 -30.42
CA ILE A 302 40.34 28.71 -30.06
C ILE A 302 39.27 29.78 -30.28
N ASN A 303 38.49 29.70 -31.36
CA ASN A 303 37.39 30.63 -31.62
C ASN A 303 36.27 30.49 -30.58
N VAL A 304 35.93 29.25 -30.18
CA VAL A 304 34.97 29.02 -29.08
C VAL A 304 35.47 29.63 -27.77
N TRP A 305 36.75 29.46 -27.45
CA TRP A 305 37.37 30.05 -26.25
C TRP A 305 37.29 31.58 -26.26
N GLU A 306 37.59 32.23 -27.39
CA GLU A 306 37.50 33.69 -27.53
C GLU A 306 36.05 34.18 -27.36
N LEU A 307 35.09 33.52 -28.01
CA LEU A 307 33.67 33.90 -27.92
C LEU A 307 33.14 33.76 -26.50
N LEU A 308 33.48 32.67 -25.80
CA LEU A 308 33.10 32.47 -24.40
C LEU A 308 33.69 33.54 -23.47
N GLY A 309 34.91 34.02 -23.76
CA GLY A 309 35.53 35.12 -23.00
C GLY A 309 34.86 36.48 -23.21
N GLN A 310 34.01 36.61 -24.23
CA GLN A 310 33.25 37.84 -24.54
C GLN A 310 31.79 37.78 -24.08
N MET A 311 31.32 36.59 -23.66
CA MET A 311 29.97 36.39 -23.14
C MET A 311 29.96 36.61 -21.62
N GLU A 312 29.76 37.86 -21.19
CA GLU A 312 29.23 38.19 -19.86
C GLU A 312 27.70 38.30 -19.90
#